data_AF-A0A7Y1SPK1-F1
#
_entry.id   AF-A0A7Y1SPK1-F1
#
_cell.length_a   1.000
_cell.length_b   1.000
_cell.length_c   1.000
_cell.angle_alpha   90.00
_cell.angle_beta   90.00
_cell.angle_gamma   90.00
#
_symmetry.space_group_name_H-M   'P 1'
#
loop_
_entity.id
_entity.type
_entity.pdbx_description
1 polymer ?
#
loop_
_entity_poly.entity_id
_entity_poly.type
_entity_poly.pdbx_seq_one_letter_code
_entity_poly.pdbx_strand_id
1 'polypeptide(L)'
;MCPGIPEFFDATRAHVAAEPSYAKEEIQVEHYVVSTGLRSMIEGSPIAPHIDGIWANDFIETPAPPGFLDRLDIRDTERRITRLGYTLDNTGKTKAVFEVNKGVNKNPQVDVNSRMSEEQRRVPIRHMVYIADGPSDVPVFSILNQHGGKTLGVYNTEPINNFAQVKRLQEQGRIQGMAKADYREGEAAHLWLMDSLDQIAEEIVAARRQAFAQIPRAPGHVDEDD
;
A
#
# COMPACT_ATOMS: atom_id res chain seq x y z
N MET A 1 -7.80 9.01 16.41
CA MET A 1 -7.43 7.82 15.62
C MET A 1 -8.72 7.11 15.24
N CYS A 2 -8.81 6.56 14.02
CA CYS A 2 -10.02 5.86 13.57
C CYS A 2 -10.25 4.61 14.45
N PRO A 3 -11.49 4.26 14.82
CA PRO A 3 -11.75 3.04 15.59
C PRO A 3 -11.25 1.78 14.87
N GLY A 4 -10.69 0.83 15.63
CA GLY A 4 -10.14 -0.43 15.12
C GLY A 4 -8.69 -0.36 14.59
N ILE A 5 -8.07 0.82 14.62
CA ILE A 5 -6.65 1.02 14.28
C ILE A 5 -5.87 1.18 15.60
N PRO A 6 -4.72 0.49 15.78
CA PRO A 6 -3.94 -0.23 14.78
C PRO A 6 -4.31 -1.70 14.56
N GLU A 7 -5.19 -2.30 15.38
CA GLU A 7 -5.43 -3.75 15.43
C GLU A 7 -5.82 -4.35 14.06
N PHE A 8 -6.52 -3.56 13.24
CA PHE A 8 -6.90 -3.93 11.87
C PHE A 8 -5.70 -4.38 11.01
N PHE A 9 -4.52 -3.76 11.15
CA PHE A 9 -3.34 -4.14 10.36
C PHE A 9 -2.83 -5.55 10.68
N ASP A 10 -2.93 -5.95 11.94
CA ASP A 10 -2.52 -7.29 12.34
C ASP A 10 -3.60 -8.30 11.98
N ALA A 11 -4.87 -7.91 12.09
CA ALA A 11 -6.02 -8.73 11.68
C ALA A 11 -5.96 -9.11 10.19
N THR A 12 -5.62 -8.19 9.29
CA THR A 12 -5.52 -8.50 7.84
C THR A 12 -4.37 -9.47 7.54
N ARG A 13 -3.21 -9.31 8.19
CA ARG A 13 -2.10 -10.26 8.05
C ARG A 13 -2.45 -11.63 8.60
N ALA A 14 -3.07 -11.67 9.78
CA ALA A 14 -3.48 -12.90 10.44
C ALA A 14 -4.53 -13.65 9.61
N HIS A 15 -5.52 -12.93 9.04
CA HIS A 15 -6.55 -13.50 8.19
C HIS A 15 -5.94 -14.23 6.98
N VAL A 16 -5.06 -13.56 6.23
CA VAL A 16 -4.40 -14.16 5.06
C VAL A 16 -3.47 -15.31 5.45
N ALA A 17 -2.74 -15.19 6.55
CA ALA A 17 -1.82 -16.24 7.02
C ALA A 17 -2.54 -17.48 7.58
N ALA A 18 -3.76 -17.32 8.10
CA ALA A 18 -4.54 -18.41 8.68
C ALA A 18 -5.16 -19.33 7.62
N GLU A 19 -5.40 -18.82 6.41
CA GLU A 19 -5.99 -19.60 5.32
C GLU A 19 -4.93 -20.47 4.63
N PRO A 20 -5.02 -21.82 4.73
CA PRO A 20 -3.97 -22.72 4.24
C PRO A 20 -3.68 -22.60 2.74
N SER A 21 -4.69 -22.28 1.94
CA SER A 21 -4.53 -22.12 0.49
C SER A 21 -3.67 -20.90 0.13
N TYR A 22 -3.77 -19.81 0.90
CA TYR A 22 -2.98 -18.60 0.71
C TYR A 22 -1.58 -18.75 1.29
N ALA A 23 -1.48 -19.36 2.47
CA ALA A 23 -0.21 -19.61 3.15
C ALA A 23 0.73 -20.51 2.32
N LYS A 24 0.18 -21.54 1.66
CA LYS A 24 0.93 -22.41 0.74
C LYS A 24 1.57 -21.65 -0.41
N GLU A 25 0.92 -20.59 -0.87
CA GLU A 25 1.40 -19.69 -1.93
C GLU A 25 2.21 -18.51 -1.36
N GLU A 26 2.55 -18.52 -0.06
CA GLU A 26 3.34 -17.46 0.59
C GLU A 26 2.77 -16.05 0.34
N ILE A 27 1.43 -15.94 0.27
CA ILE A 27 0.77 -14.64 0.10
C ILE A 27 0.92 -13.84 1.39
N GLN A 28 1.36 -12.59 1.24
CA GLN A 28 1.59 -11.68 2.36
C GLN A 28 0.86 -10.36 2.12
N VAL A 29 0.41 -9.74 3.22
CA VAL A 29 -0.20 -8.41 3.20
C VAL A 29 0.83 -7.41 3.70
N GLU A 30 1.05 -6.34 2.93
CA GLU A 30 1.91 -5.20 3.28
C GLU A 30 1.06 -3.93 3.41
N HIS A 31 1.36 -3.09 4.40
CA HIS A 31 0.62 -1.85 4.67
C HIS A 31 1.50 -0.63 4.44
N TYR A 32 1.00 0.32 3.65
CA TYR A 32 1.75 1.52 3.27
C TYR A 32 0.96 2.78 3.57
N VAL A 33 1.65 3.84 4.01
CA VAL A 33 1.05 5.15 4.22
C VAL A 33 1.61 6.13 3.20
N VAL A 34 0.72 6.80 2.46
CA VAL A 34 1.06 7.85 1.50
C VAL A 34 0.30 9.12 1.88
N SER A 35 1.00 10.11 2.42
CA SER A 35 0.40 11.25 3.10
C SER A 35 1.06 12.57 2.72
N THR A 36 0.27 13.62 2.54
CA THR A 36 0.77 15.01 2.47
C THR A 36 1.00 15.60 3.87
N GLY A 37 0.77 14.84 4.93
CA GLY A 37 1.14 15.19 6.30
C GLY A 37 2.62 14.98 6.60
N LEU A 38 3.00 15.20 7.86
CA LEU A 38 4.39 15.08 8.31
C LEU A 38 4.76 13.61 8.58
N ARG A 39 5.91 13.19 8.05
CA ARG A 39 6.48 11.87 8.29
C ARG A 39 6.64 11.57 9.78
N SER A 40 7.20 12.52 10.53
CA SER A 40 7.44 12.38 11.97
C SER A 40 6.16 12.15 12.79
N MET A 41 5.01 12.69 12.36
CA MET A 41 3.73 12.43 13.02
C MET A 41 3.27 10.99 12.83
N ILE A 42 3.53 10.41 11.66
CA ILE A 42 3.18 9.02 11.36
C ILE A 42 4.13 8.08 12.12
N GLU A 43 5.43 8.35 12.09
CA GLU A 43 6.46 7.57 12.80
C GLU A 43 6.29 7.61 14.32
N GLY A 44 5.82 8.73 14.86
CA GLY A 44 5.49 8.87 16.29
C GLY A 44 4.11 8.32 16.69
N SER A 45 3.36 7.72 15.77
CA SER A 45 1.99 7.25 16.03
C SER A 45 1.94 5.74 16.35
N PRO A 46 0.87 5.27 17.02
CA PRO A 46 0.64 3.85 17.27
C PRO A 46 0.64 2.95 16.03
N ILE A 47 0.47 3.49 14.82
CA ILE A 47 0.45 2.68 13.58
C ILE A 47 1.86 2.41 13.04
N ALA A 48 2.89 3.14 13.47
CA ALA A 48 4.24 3.04 12.93
C ALA A 48 4.84 1.62 12.97
N PRO A 49 4.63 0.80 14.03
CA PRO A 49 5.13 -0.57 14.06
C PRO A 49 4.42 -1.51 13.08
N HIS A 50 3.24 -1.13 12.57
CA HIS A 50 2.37 -2.00 11.77
C HIS A 50 2.46 -1.72 10.26
N ILE A 51 3.23 -0.70 9.85
CA ILE A 51 3.33 -0.26 8.45
C ILE A 51 4.71 -0.60 7.84
N ASP A 52 4.71 -1.04 6.59
CA ASP A 52 5.87 -1.53 5.84
C ASP A 52 6.62 -0.43 5.08
N GLY A 53 6.05 0.78 5.00
CA GLY A 53 6.66 1.94 4.37
C GLY A 53 5.79 3.21 4.46
N ILE A 54 6.47 4.36 4.42
CA ILE A 54 5.86 5.69 4.56
C ILE A 54 6.39 6.61 3.47
N TRP A 55 5.48 7.26 2.75
CA TRP A 55 5.73 8.41 1.89
C TRP A 55 5.01 9.61 2.47
N ALA A 56 5.76 10.50 3.11
CA ALA A 56 5.20 11.67 3.76
C ALA A 56 6.18 12.84 3.77
N ASN A 57 5.64 14.06 3.87
CA ASN A 57 6.42 15.29 3.88
C ASN A 57 7.41 15.31 5.04
N ASP A 58 8.62 15.77 4.77
CA ASP A 58 9.68 15.86 5.76
C ASP A 58 10.42 17.19 5.68
N PHE A 59 10.87 17.69 6.82
CA PHE A 59 11.52 18.99 6.96
C PHE A 59 12.87 18.83 7.64
N ILE A 60 13.81 19.68 7.26
CA ILE A 60 15.15 19.71 7.87
C ILE A 60 15.23 20.94 8.76
N GLU A 61 15.40 20.71 10.06
CA GLU A 61 15.64 21.78 11.04
C GLU A 61 17.11 22.22 10.98
N THR A 62 18.02 21.26 11.14
CA THR A 62 19.46 21.50 11.13
C THR A 62 20.11 20.68 10.03
N PRO A 63 20.52 21.29 8.90
CA PRO A 63 21.23 20.57 7.85
C PRO A 63 22.53 19.99 8.41
N ALA A 64 22.85 18.76 8.02
CA ALA A 64 24.11 18.12 8.40
C ALA A 64 25.31 18.98 7.92
N PRO A 65 26.27 19.30 8.78
CA PRO A 65 27.47 20.03 8.37
C PRO A 65 28.35 19.14 7.45
N PRO A 66 29.23 19.73 6.63
CA PRO A 66 30.24 18.96 5.89
C PRO A 66 31.03 18.03 6.81
N GLY A 67 31.23 16.77 6.42
CA GLY A 67 31.93 15.77 7.24
C GLY A 67 31.09 15.13 8.36
N PHE A 68 29.77 15.36 8.39
CA PHE A 68 28.84 14.78 9.37
C PHE A 68 28.92 13.24 9.51
N LEU A 69 29.27 12.54 8.43
CA LEU A 69 29.43 11.07 8.46
C LEU A 69 30.61 10.64 9.34
N ASP A 70 31.65 11.47 9.48
CA ASP A 70 32.83 11.19 10.28
C ASP A 70 32.72 11.75 11.71
N ARG A 71 31.93 12.82 11.89
CA ARG A 71 31.73 13.47 13.20
C ARG A 71 30.38 14.18 13.29
N LEU A 72 29.53 13.71 14.21
CA LEU A 72 28.31 14.43 14.59
C LEU A 72 28.64 15.54 15.59
N ASP A 73 28.89 16.75 15.09
CA ASP A 73 28.81 17.95 15.93
C ASP A 73 27.34 18.32 16.14
N ILE A 74 26.67 17.64 17.08
CA ILE A 74 25.33 18.05 17.52
C ILE A 74 25.50 19.31 18.36
N ARG A 75 25.30 20.48 17.75
CA ARG A 75 25.05 21.72 18.49
C ARG A 75 23.56 21.78 18.79
N ASP A 76 23.20 22.18 20.00
CA ASP A 76 21.81 22.49 20.36
C ASP A 76 21.42 23.78 19.62
N THR A 77 21.01 23.62 18.36
CA THR A 77 20.59 24.71 17.49
C THR A 77 19.09 24.91 17.65
N GLU A 78 18.65 26.17 17.57
CA GLU A 78 17.23 26.53 17.56
C GLU A 78 16.47 25.61 16.57
N ARG A 79 15.45 24.90 17.08
CA ARG A 79 14.62 23.94 16.32
C ARG A 79 13.67 24.65 15.37
N ARG A 80 14.25 25.38 14.42
CA ARG A 80 13.51 26.09 13.37
C ARG A 80 13.65 25.28 12.08
N ILE A 81 12.53 25.04 11.41
CA ILE A 81 12.54 24.47 10.06
C ILE A 81 13.32 25.41 9.14
N THR A 82 14.42 24.91 8.56
CA THR A 82 15.26 25.68 7.66
C THR A 82 15.12 25.25 6.19
N ARG A 83 14.75 23.99 5.92
CA ARG A 83 14.61 23.46 4.56
C ARG A 83 13.51 22.41 4.42
N LEU A 84 13.07 22.21 3.19
CA LEU A 84 12.26 21.05 2.78
C LEU A 84 13.18 19.84 2.60
N GLY A 85 12.86 18.71 3.22
CA GLY A 85 13.60 17.45 3.07
C GLY A 85 13.01 16.57 1.97
N TYR A 86 11.75 16.19 2.14
CA TYR A 86 10.99 15.43 1.16
C TYR A 86 9.61 16.06 1.01
N THR A 87 9.17 16.22 -0.24
CA THR A 87 7.84 16.78 -0.53
C THR A 87 7.01 15.84 -1.38
N LEU A 88 5.78 15.65 -0.96
CA LEU A 88 4.76 14.85 -1.61
C LEU A 88 3.52 15.72 -1.82
N ASP A 89 3.08 15.78 -3.07
CA ASP A 89 1.83 16.37 -3.48
C ASP A 89 0.87 15.28 -4.02
N ASN A 90 -0.27 15.68 -4.56
CA ASN A 90 -1.26 14.75 -5.11
C ASN A 90 -0.68 13.89 -6.26
N THR A 91 0.27 14.42 -7.03
CA THR A 91 0.93 13.67 -8.11
C THR A 91 1.97 12.70 -7.54
N GLY A 92 2.68 13.10 -6.48
CA GLY A 92 3.62 12.27 -5.74
C GLY A 92 2.98 11.02 -5.12
N LYS A 93 1.68 11.08 -4.76
CA LYS A 93 0.93 9.89 -4.31
C LYS A 93 0.91 8.78 -5.36
N THR A 94 0.76 9.14 -6.64
CA THR A 94 0.76 8.14 -7.72
C THR A 94 2.13 7.51 -7.90
N LYS A 95 3.21 8.29 -7.73
CA LYS A 95 4.58 7.79 -7.74
C LYS A 95 4.80 6.74 -6.65
N ALA A 96 4.30 6.94 -5.43
CA ALA A 96 4.41 5.97 -4.34
C ALA A 96 3.78 4.61 -4.71
N VAL A 97 2.59 4.62 -5.34
CA VAL A 97 1.94 3.40 -5.85
C VAL A 97 2.83 2.68 -6.87
N PHE A 98 3.45 3.41 -7.80
CA PHE A 98 4.38 2.82 -8.77
C PHE A 98 5.67 2.31 -8.14
N GLU A 99 6.19 2.95 -7.10
CA GLU A 99 7.37 2.49 -6.37
C GLU A 99 7.13 1.17 -5.65
N VAL A 100 5.98 1.02 -4.97
CA VAL A 100 5.56 -0.28 -4.39
C VAL A 100 5.36 -1.32 -5.48
N ASN A 101 4.67 -0.95 -6.56
CA ASN A 101 4.37 -1.85 -7.66
C ASN A 101 5.63 -2.42 -8.33
N LYS A 102 6.65 -1.59 -8.55
CA LYS A 102 7.94 -2.00 -9.11
C LYS A 102 8.89 -2.60 -8.07
N GLY A 103 8.66 -2.37 -6.78
CA GLY A 103 9.52 -2.83 -5.69
C GLY A 103 10.73 -1.94 -5.41
N VAL A 104 10.73 -0.69 -5.89
CA VAL A 104 11.79 0.31 -5.66
C VAL A 104 11.98 0.57 -4.16
N ASN A 105 10.89 0.50 -3.40
CA ASN A 105 10.86 0.70 -1.96
C ASN A 105 11.60 -0.38 -1.14
N LYS A 106 11.89 -1.54 -1.75
CA LYS A 106 12.57 -2.67 -1.09
C LYS A 106 13.85 -3.08 -1.82
N ASN A 107 13.98 -2.76 -3.11
CA ASN A 107 15.18 -2.98 -3.89
C ASN A 107 15.68 -1.65 -4.50
N PRO A 108 16.74 -1.04 -3.93
CA PRO A 108 17.27 0.24 -4.40
C PRO A 108 17.93 0.17 -5.78
N GLN A 109 18.16 -1.03 -6.34
CA GLN A 109 18.71 -1.19 -7.70
C GLN A 109 17.65 -1.01 -8.79
N VAL A 110 16.37 -0.98 -8.43
CA VAL A 110 15.26 -0.79 -9.38
C VAL A 110 14.92 0.70 -9.45
N ASP A 111 14.91 1.27 -10.65
CA ASP A 111 14.49 2.65 -10.88
C ASP A 111 12.98 2.70 -11.20
N VAL A 112 12.27 3.68 -10.63
CA VAL A 112 10.82 3.86 -10.84
C VAL A 112 10.46 4.15 -12.30
N ASN A 113 11.41 4.59 -13.13
CA ASN A 113 11.22 4.85 -14.56
C ASN A 113 11.60 3.67 -15.45
N SER A 114 12.19 2.60 -14.89
CA SER A 114 12.51 1.39 -15.66
C SER A 114 11.26 0.76 -16.26
N ARG A 115 11.31 0.39 -17.54
CA ARG A 115 10.23 -0.39 -18.16
C ARG A 115 10.26 -1.81 -17.60
N MET A 116 9.16 -2.22 -16.98
CA MET A 116 8.98 -3.55 -16.39
C MET A 116 7.65 -4.11 -16.89
N SER A 117 7.66 -5.37 -17.35
CA SER A 117 6.43 -6.10 -17.68
C SER A 117 5.59 -6.35 -16.44
N GLU A 118 4.34 -6.82 -16.61
CA GLU A 118 3.44 -7.09 -15.47
C GLU A 118 4.00 -8.19 -14.56
N GLU A 119 4.60 -9.22 -15.15
CA GLU A 119 5.17 -10.39 -14.46
C GLU A 119 6.44 -10.05 -13.67
N GLN A 120 7.16 -9.00 -14.07
CA GLN A 120 8.37 -8.53 -13.39
C GLN A 120 8.05 -7.65 -12.17
N ARG A 121 6.79 -7.23 -12.01
CA ARG A 121 6.40 -6.29 -10.96
C ARG A 121 6.29 -7.04 -9.63
N ARG A 122 6.91 -6.48 -8.58
CA ARG A 122 6.88 -7.06 -7.23
C ARG A 122 5.44 -7.21 -6.72
N VAL A 123 4.64 -6.16 -6.86
CA VAL A 123 3.24 -6.12 -6.43
C VAL A 123 2.38 -5.58 -7.58
N PRO A 124 1.74 -6.41 -8.39
CA PRO A 124 0.82 -5.95 -9.44
C PRO A 124 -0.26 -5.01 -8.89
N ILE A 125 -0.63 -3.94 -9.62
CA ILE A 125 -1.63 -2.95 -9.15
C ILE A 125 -2.99 -3.60 -8.91
N ARG A 126 -3.34 -4.65 -9.66
CA ARG A 126 -4.55 -5.45 -9.44
C ARG A 126 -4.61 -6.11 -8.06
N HIS A 127 -3.46 -6.34 -7.43
CA HIS A 127 -3.36 -6.89 -6.06
C HIS A 127 -3.25 -5.79 -4.99
N MET A 128 -3.58 -4.54 -5.32
CA MET A 128 -3.54 -3.42 -4.38
C MET A 128 -4.94 -2.98 -3.98
N VAL A 129 -5.08 -2.61 -2.71
CA VAL A 129 -6.24 -1.91 -2.16
C VAL A 129 -5.82 -0.50 -1.77
N TYR A 130 -6.52 0.53 -2.25
CA TYR A 130 -6.27 1.93 -1.86
C TYR A 130 -7.45 2.53 -1.13
N ILE A 131 -7.17 3.11 0.04
CA ILE A 131 -8.16 3.67 0.96
C ILE A 131 -7.89 5.16 1.10
N ALA A 132 -8.86 6.02 0.79
CA ALA A 132 -8.75 7.46 1.00
C ALA A 132 -10.12 8.13 1.13
N ASP A 133 -10.14 9.39 1.57
CA ASP A 133 -11.36 10.10 1.97
C ASP A 133 -11.68 11.33 1.09
N GLY A 134 -10.83 11.64 0.11
CA GLY A 134 -10.88 12.95 -0.52
C GLY A 134 -10.52 13.01 -2.02
N PRO A 135 -10.81 14.16 -2.65
CA PRO A 135 -10.55 14.38 -4.08
C PRO A 135 -9.07 14.43 -4.44
N SER A 136 -8.19 14.65 -3.45
CA SER A 136 -6.73 14.68 -3.65
C SER A 136 -6.19 13.36 -4.21
N ASP A 137 -6.95 12.29 -4.02
CA ASP A 137 -6.60 10.90 -4.36
C ASP A 137 -7.24 10.42 -5.66
N VAL A 138 -8.04 11.26 -6.34
CA VAL A 138 -8.65 10.93 -7.65
C VAL A 138 -7.64 10.40 -8.68
N PRO A 139 -6.42 10.95 -8.80
CA PRO A 139 -5.41 10.37 -9.68
C PRO A 139 -5.05 8.93 -9.32
N VAL A 140 -4.88 8.62 -8.03
CA VAL A 140 -4.53 7.27 -7.56
C VAL A 140 -5.69 6.31 -7.79
N PHE A 141 -6.91 6.71 -7.45
CA PHE A 141 -8.12 5.93 -7.72
C PHE A 141 -8.25 5.56 -9.20
N SER A 142 -7.97 6.53 -10.08
CA SER A 142 -8.05 6.31 -11.54
C SER A 142 -7.01 5.28 -12.01
N ILE A 143 -5.79 5.32 -11.47
CA ILE A 143 -4.73 4.35 -11.80
C ILE A 143 -5.11 2.93 -11.33
N LEU A 144 -5.60 2.79 -10.09
CA LEU A 144 -5.99 1.48 -9.57
C LEU A 144 -7.16 0.90 -10.36
N ASN A 145 -8.22 1.67 -10.59
CA ASN A 145 -9.39 1.20 -11.34
C ASN A 145 -9.03 0.79 -12.77
N GLN A 146 -8.08 1.49 -13.41
CA GLN A 146 -7.60 1.14 -14.76
C GLN A 146 -6.85 -0.20 -14.79
N HIS A 147 -6.14 -0.56 -13.71
CA HIS A 147 -5.30 -1.76 -13.65
C HIS A 147 -5.91 -2.85 -12.74
N GLY A 148 -7.21 -2.79 -12.47
CA GLY A 148 -7.93 -3.83 -11.71
C GLY A 148 -7.71 -3.83 -10.20
N GLY A 149 -7.04 -2.81 -9.64
CA GLY A 149 -6.90 -2.66 -8.19
C GLY A 149 -8.22 -2.28 -7.52
N LYS A 150 -8.30 -2.40 -6.20
CA LYS A 150 -9.51 -2.14 -5.40
C LYS A 150 -9.45 -0.74 -4.77
N THR A 151 -10.56 -0.01 -4.76
CA THR A 151 -10.60 1.37 -4.23
C THR A 151 -11.76 1.57 -3.25
N LEU A 152 -11.43 1.97 -2.03
CA LEU A 152 -12.39 2.27 -0.95
C LEU A 152 -12.35 3.75 -0.59
N GLY A 153 -13.50 4.41 -0.71
CA GLY A 153 -13.69 5.72 -0.11
C GLY A 153 -14.13 5.60 1.34
N VAL A 154 -13.44 6.25 2.28
CA VAL A 154 -13.85 6.28 3.68
C VAL A 154 -14.36 7.66 4.10
N TYR A 155 -15.45 7.70 4.84
CA TYR A 155 -16.02 8.96 5.34
C TYR A 155 -16.08 9.00 6.87
N ASN A 156 -16.05 10.20 7.41
CA ASN A 156 -16.33 10.52 8.80
C ASN A 156 -17.62 11.33 8.89
N THR A 157 -18.32 11.18 10.01
CA THR A 157 -19.48 12.02 10.37
C THR A 157 -19.10 13.10 11.38
N GLU A 158 -18.03 12.89 12.13
CA GLU A 158 -17.51 13.79 13.17
C GLU A 158 -15.97 13.74 13.19
N PRO A 159 -15.28 14.83 13.60
CA PRO A 159 -15.84 16.17 13.82
C PRO A 159 -16.21 16.87 12.51
N ILE A 160 -15.65 16.42 11.38
CA ILE A 160 -15.94 16.94 10.04
C ILE A 160 -16.68 15.86 9.26
N ASN A 161 -17.90 16.19 8.83
CA ASN A 161 -18.68 15.31 7.98
C ASN A 161 -18.26 15.49 6.51
N ASN A 162 -17.66 14.46 5.92
CA ASN A 162 -17.28 14.43 4.50
C ASN A 162 -18.08 13.42 3.68
N PHE A 163 -19.16 12.84 4.22
CA PHE A 163 -19.97 11.81 3.54
C PHE A 163 -20.40 12.23 2.13
N ALA A 164 -20.93 13.45 1.98
CA ALA A 164 -21.37 13.94 0.68
C ALA A 164 -20.23 14.06 -0.35
N GLN A 165 -19.00 14.34 0.11
CA GLN A 165 -17.82 14.38 -0.77
C GLN A 165 -17.46 12.98 -1.24
N VAL A 166 -17.38 12.00 -0.33
CA VAL A 166 -17.04 10.61 -0.67
C VAL A 166 -18.14 9.97 -1.53
N LYS A 167 -19.41 10.24 -1.23
CA LYS A 167 -20.55 9.79 -2.04
C LYS A 167 -20.44 10.26 -3.49
N ARG A 168 -20.02 11.52 -3.73
CA ARG A 168 -19.78 12.01 -5.09
C ARG A 168 -18.66 11.27 -5.80
N LEU A 169 -17.60 10.86 -5.09
CA LEU A 169 -16.53 10.03 -5.67
C LEU A 169 -17.09 8.68 -6.11
N GLN A 170 -17.98 8.08 -5.33
CA GLN A 170 -18.64 6.82 -5.68
C GLN A 170 -19.56 6.98 -6.90
N GLU A 171 -20.41 8.01 -6.90
CA GLU A 171 -21.33 8.32 -8.01
C GLU A 171 -20.59 8.57 -9.33
N GLN A 172 -19.36 9.10 -9.25
CA GLN A 172 -18.48 9.31 -10.41
C GLN A 172 -17.69 8.06 -10.83
N GLY A 173 -17.91 6.91 -10.17
CA GLY A 173 -17.17 5.68 -10.42
C GLY A 173 -15.68 5.76 -10.08
N ARG A 174 -15.28 6.70 -9.21
CA ARG A 174 -13.89 6.85 -8.78
C ARG A 174 -13.50 5.84 -7.71
N ILE A 175 -14.43 5.49 -6.84
CA ILE A 175 -14.25 4.46 -5.80
C ILE A 175 -15.24 3.32 -6.03
N GLN A 176 -14.82 2.10 -5.76
CA GLN A 176 -15.64 0.89 -5.90
C GLN A 176 -16.56 0.68 -4.69
N GLY A 177 -16.04 0.97 -3.50
CA GLY A 177 -16.77 0.91 -2.24
C GLY A 177 -16.78 2.24 -1.52
N MET A 178 -17.74 2.42 -0.62
CA MET A 178 -17.73 3.50 0.37
C MET A 178 -18.14 2.95 1.74
N ALA A 179 -17.42 3.34 2.79
CA ALA A 179 -17.72 2.96 4.17
C ALA A 179 -17.38 4.08 5.16
N LYS A 180 -17.97 4.05 6.36
CA LYS A 180 -17.51 4.91 7.46
C LYS A 180 -16.08 4.46 7.85
N ALA A 181 -15.22 5.39 8.26
CA ALA A 181 -13.85 5.10 8.72
C ALA A 181 -13.84 4.42 10.10
N ASP A 182 -14.42 3.23 10.16
CA ASP A 182 -14.52 2.37 11.34
C ASP A 182 -14.06 0.97 10.95
N TYR A 183 -12.88 0.59 11.44
CA TYR A 183 -12.17 -0.63 11.06
C TYR A 183 -12.31 -1.73 12.10
N ARG A 184 -13.20 -1.55 13.09
CA ARG A 184 -13.50 -2.60 14.06
C ARG A 184 -14.11 -3.81 13.34
N GLU A 185 -13.86 -4.99 13.87
CA GLU A 185 -14.39 -6.24 13.34
C GLU A 185 -15.93 -6.16 13.19
N GLY A 186 -16.43 -6.59 12.03
CA GLY A 186 -17.86 -6.58 11.69
C GLY A 186 -18.40 -5.24 11.16
N GLU A 187 -17.62 -4.15 11.23
CA GLU A 187 -18.01 -2.87 10.62
C GLU A 187 -17.83 -2.89 9.10
N ALA A 188 -18.54 -2.00 8.40
CA ALA A 188 -18.61 -2.03 6.94
C ALA A 188 -17.24 -1.89 6.25
N ALA A 189 -16.34 -1.05 6.76
CA ALA A 189 -15.00 -0.91 6.18
C ALA A 189 -14.16 -2.17 6.40
N HIS A 190 -14.22 -2.76 7.60
CA HIS A 190 -13.54 -4.02 7.91
C HIS A 190 -14.01 -5.14 6.97
N LEU A 191 -15.32 -5.36 6.86
CA LEU A 191 -15.89 -6.42 6.01
C LEU A 191 -15.51 -6.23 4.54
N TRP A 192 -15.62 -5.01 4.01
CA TRP A 192 -15.27 -4.72 2.62
C TRP A 192 -13.78 -4.98 2.34
N LEU A 193 -12.90 -4.63 3.29
CA LEU A 193 -11.46 -4.81 3.14
C LEU A 193 -11.05 -6.29 3.24
N MET A 194 -11.62 -7.05 4.17
CA MET A 194 -11.35 -8.49 4.28
C MET A 194 -11.82 -9.23 3.02
N ASP A 195 -13.03 -8.95 2.54
CA ASP A 195 -13.55 -9.52 1.29
C ASP A 195 -12.67 -9.14 0.07
N SER A 196 -12.18 -7.90 0.02
CA SER A 196 -11.27 -7.46 -1.05
C SER A 196 -9.92 -8.19 -0.99
N LEU A 197 -9.40 -8.46 0.21
CA LEU A 197 -8.18 -9.24 0.39
C LEU A 197 -8.37 -10.69 -0.04
N ASP A 198 -9.50 -11.32 0.31
CA ASP A 198 -9.84 -12.68 -0.10
C ASP A 198 -9.92 -12.78 -1.63
N GLN A 199 -10.64 -11.87 -2.29
CA GLN A 199 -10.73 -11.85 -3.75
C GLN A 199 -9.36 -11.73 -4.43
N ILE A 200 -8.47 -10.89 -3.90
CA ILE A 200 -7.11 -10.72 -4.42
C ILE A 200 -6.29 -12.00 -4.19
N ALA A 201 -6.36 -12.59 -2.99
CA ALA A 201 -5.62 -13.80 -2.66
C ALA A 201 -6.08 -14.99 -3.52
N GLU A 202 -7.39 -15.17 -3.69
CA GLU A 202 -7.98 -16.17 -4.58
C GLU A 202 -7.54 -15.99 -6.04
N GLU A 203 -7.50 -14.75 -6.54
CA GLU A 203 -7.00 -14.44 -7.89
C GLU A 203 -5.53 -14.86 -8.04
N ILE A 204 -4.68 -14.57 -7.04
CA ILE A 204 -3.27 -14.98 -7.03
C ILE A 204 -3.13 -16.50 -7.05
N VAL A 205 -3.86 -17.22 -6.18
CA VAL A 205 -3.83 -18.69 -6.12
C VAL A 205 -4.28 -19.28 -7.45
N ALA A 206 -5.38 -18.77 -8.02
CA ALA A 206 -5.92 -19.24 -9.29
C ALA A 206 -4.93 -19.02 -10.45
N ALA A 207 -4.32 -17.84 -10.53
CA ALA A 207 -3.33 -17.51 -11.56
C ALA A 207 -2.11 -18.43 -11.48
N ARG A 208 -1.58 -18.67 -10.27
CA ARG A 208 -0.43 -19.59 -10.08
C ARG A 208 -0.78 -21.02 -10.44
N ARG A 209 -1.95 -21.51 -10.00
CA ARG A 209 -2.44 -22.85 -10.36
C ARG A 209 -2.56 -23.03 -11.87
N GLN A 210 -3.08 -22.02 -12.58
CA GLN A 210 -3.17 -22.04 -14.04
C GLN A 210 -1.79 -22.04 -14.70
N ALA A 211 -0.84 -21.25 -14.19
CA ALA A 211 0.53 -21.22 -14.70
C ALA A 211 1.21 -22.60 -14.57
N PHE A 212 1.06 -23.28 -13.44
CA PHE A 212 1.57 -24.64 -13.25
C PHE A 212 0.91 -25.67 -14.17
N ALA A 213 -0.41 -25.56 -14.40
CA ALA A 213 -1.13 -26.49 -15.28
C ALA A 213 -0.71 -26.38 -16.76
N GLN A 214 -0.16 -25.24 -17.17
CA GLN A 214 0.30 -25.00 -18.54
C GLN A 214 1.76 -25.42 -18.78
N ILE A 215 2.50 -25.86 -17.75
CA ILE A 215 3.87 -26.36 -17.91
C ILE A 215 3.82 -27.71 -18.65
N PRO A 216 4.43 -27.85 -19.83
CA PRO A 216 4.49 -29.11 -20.55
C PRO A 216 5.16 -30.19 -19.69
N ARG A 217 4.59 -31.41 -19.67
CA ARG A 217 5.27 -32.54 -19.03
C ARG A 217 6.61 -32.78 -19.73
N ALA A 218 7.65 -33.01 -18.94
CA ALA A 218 8.96 -33.37 -19.47
C ALA A 218 8.82 -34.62 -20.37
N PRO A 219 9.51 -34.68 -21.52
CA PRO A 219 9.56 -35.90 -22.32
C PRO A 219 10.14 -37.03 -21.46
N GLY A 220 9.37 -38.10 -21.28
CA GLY A 220 9.80 -39.26 -20.50
C GLY A 220 11.02 -39.92 -21.14
N HIS A 221 11.94 -40.43 -20.31
CA HIS A 221 12.95 -41.37 -20.78
C HIS A 221 12.23 -42.61 -21.32
N VAL A 222 12.55 -42.97 -22.55
CA VAL A 222 12.26 -44.31 -23.06
C VAL A 222 13.26 -45.21 -22.35
N ASP A 223 12.79 -45.98 -21.37
CA ASP A 223 13.57 -47.12 -20.89
C ASP A 223 13.66 -48.09 -22.08
N GLU A 224 14.84 -48.20 -22.66
CA GLU A 224 15.17 -49.28 -23.59
C GLU A 224 15.22 -50.58 -22.77
N ASP A 225 14.12 -51.33 -22.82
CA ASP A 225 14.13 -52.76 -22.49
C ASP A 225 14.99 -53.47 -23.55
N ASP A 226 16.15 -53.97 -23.13
CA ASP A 226 17.01 -54.92 -23.85
C ASP A 226 17.20 -56.18 -22.97
#